data_AF-A0A5M6Z8U7-F1
#
_entry.id   AF-A0A5M6Z8U7-F1
#
_cell.length_a   1.000
_cell.length_b   1.000
_cell.length_c   1.000
_cell.angle_alpha   90.00
_cell.angle_beta   90.00
_cell.angle_gamma   90.00
#
_symmetry.space_group_name_H-M   'P 1'
#
loop_
_entity.id
_entity.type
_entity.pdbx_description
1 polymer ?
#
loop_
_entity_poly.entity_id
_entity_poly.type
_entity_poly.pdbx_seq_one_letter_code
_entity_poly.pdbx_strand_id
1 'polypeptide(L)'
;MKYAVLMAGACALALTACNGAPDSDPVEDEAAGLAEQAEEAIEGADEALDDAVSDVADAADDAVDELTGPAGLIEGLSALCGQSFAGSITSPDDPRDEAFAGRDLVMHVRECFEDEVRVPFHVGDDHSRTWLITRLDDGRLRLKHDHRKEDGSEDVLTQYGGETVMPPAGARADFVVDTFSQELFVREGIPESATNIWIMELTETAFYYRLTRENRFFEVTFDLTEEVDTPPTPWGWEDE
;
A
#
# COMPACT_ATOMS: atom_id res chain seq x y z
N MET A 1 0.42 -31.23 21.66
CA MET A 1 0.10 -32.68 21.76
C MET A 1 1.15 -33.46 20.96
N LYS A 2 1.80 -34.43 21.63
CA LYS A 2 2.52 -35.64 21.17
C LYS A 2 2.69 -35.89 19.66
N TYR A 3 3.89 -36.29 19.23
CA TYR A 3 4.26 -37.69 19.00
C TYR A 3 5.80 -37.89 19.04
N ALA A 4 6.22 -38.96 19.70
CA ALA A 4 7.58 -39.48 19.84
C ALA A 4 7.82 -40.66 18.88
N VAL A 5 9.07 -41.12 18.70
CA VAL A 5 9.50 -42.55 18.49
C VAL A 5 11.04 -42.59 18.26
N LEU A 6 11.83 -43.08 19.25
CA LEU A 6 12.65 -44.34 19.28
C LEU A 6 14.05 -44.24 18.60
N MET A 7 15.16 -44.83 19.06
CA MET A 7 15.54 -45.60 20.26
C MET A 7 17.07 -45.92 20.22
N ALA A 8 17.57 -46.44 21.36
CA ALA A 8 18.74 -47.30 21.57
C ALA A 8 20.12 -46.61 21.73
N GLY A 9 20.96 -46.94 22.71
CA GLY A 9 20.90 -47.98 23.74
C GLY A 9 22.25 -48.05 24.48
N ALA A 10 22.19 -48.36 25.78
CA ALA A 10 23.23 -48.22 26.80
C ALA A 10 24.39 -49.23 26.74
N CYS A 11 25.50 -48.95 27.47
CA CYS A 11 26.14 -49.98 28.31
C CYS A 11 26.96 -49.43 29.50
N ALA A 12 26.44 -49.74 30.70
CA ALA A 12 27.09 -50.19 31.93
C ALA A 12 28.10 -49.33 32.73
N LEU A 13 27.72 -49.14 34.00
CA LEU A 13 28.52 -48.68 35.13
C LEU A 13 29.67 -49.63 35.52
N ALA A 14 30.79 -48.99 35.86
CA ALA A 14 31.85 -49.28 36.83
C ALA A 14 31.90 -50.63 37.58
N LEU A 15 33.05 -51.32 37.45
CA LEU A 15 33.64 -52.17 38.49
C LEU A 15 35.03 -51.65 38.89
N THR A 16 35.28 -51.75 40.19
CA THR A 16 36.39 -51.27 41.01
C THR A 16 37.82 -51.51 40.52
N ALA A 17 38.60 -50.42 40.58
CA ALA A 17 40.05 -50.24 40.80
C ALA A 17 41.05 -51.39 40.50
N CYS A 18 41.99 -51.10 39.59
CA CYS A 18 43.38 -51.49 39.71
C CYS A 18 44.28 -50.28 39.33
N ASN A 19 45.25 -50.01 40.18
CA ASN A 19 46.16 -48.86 40.14
C ASN A 19 47.34 -49.17 39.19
N GLY A 20 47.63 -48.32 38.20
CA GLY A 20 48.90 -48.42 37.44
C GLY A 20 48.94 -47.70 36.09
N ALA A 21 49.92 -46.78 35.99
CA ALA A 21 50.51 -46.13 34.81
C ALA A 21 49.82 -44.86 34.23
N PRO A 22 50.58 -43.78 33.98
CA PRO A 22 50.14 -42.66 33.16
C PRO A 22 50.54 -42.96 31.71
N ASP A 23 49.57 -43.09 30.82
CA ASP A 23 49.74 -42.85 29.39
C ASP A 23 48.38 -42.35 28.92
N SER A 24 48.26 -41.04 28.73
CA SER A 24 47.13 -40.45 28.00
C SER A 24 47.18 -41.02 26.58
N ASP A 25 46.14 -41.74 26.18
CA ASP A 25 46.04 -42.38 24.87
C ASP A 25 46.04 -41.26 23.80
N PRO A 26 47.05 -41.17 22.92
CA PRO A 26 47.15 -40.08 21.94
C PRO A 26 45.96 -40.02 20.97
N VAL A 27 45.19 -41.10 20.88
CA VAL A 27 43.98 -41.22 20.06
C VAL A 27 42.79 -40.46 20.67
N GLU A 28 42.70 -40.35 21.99
CA GLU A 28 41.61 -39.62 22.66
C GLU A 28 41.80 -38.10 22.58
N ASP A 29 43.05 -37.62 22.68
CA ASP A 29 43.40 -36.20 22.54
C ASP A 29 43.24 -35.70 21.09
N GLU A 30 43.61 -36.52 20.09
CA GLU A 30 43.32 -36.22 18.68
C GLU A 30 41.81 -36.20 18.40
N ALA A 31 41.03 -37.12 18.98
CA ALA A 31 39.58 -37.15 18.81
C ALA A 31 38.88 -35.93 19.46
N ALA A 32 39.36 -35.47 20.62
CA ALA A 32 38.87 -34.27 21.27
C ALA A 32 39.18 -33.01 20.44
N GLY A 33 40.42 -32.90 19.92
CA GLY A 33 40.80 -31.79 19.04
C GLY A 33 40.04 -31.78 17.71
N LEU A 34 39.65 -32.94 17.19
CA LEU A 34 38.80 -33.05 16.00
C LEU A 34 37.33 -32.68 16.29
N ALA A 35 36.84 -32.95 17.50
CA ALA A 35 35.50 -32.55 17.92
C ALA A 35 35.38 -31.03 18.09
N GLU A 36 36.37 -30.40 18.74
CA GLU A 36 36.43 -28.94 18.91
C GLU A 36 36.52 -28.21 17.57
N GLN A 37 37.37 -28.70 16.65
CA GLN A 37 37.43 -28.18 15.28
C GLN A 37 36.12 -28.36 14.49
N ALA A 38 35.36 -29.42 14.76
CA ALA A 38 34.07 -29.62 14.12
C ALA A 38 33.00 -28.66 14.68
N GLU A 39 33.03 -28.37 15.98
CA GLU A 39 32.12 -27.40 16.61
C GLU A 39 32.38 -25.98 16.11
N GLU A 40 33.63 -25.53 16.05
CA GLU A 40 34.01 -24.22 15.52
C GLU A 40 33.66 -24.09 14.02
N ALA A 41 33.82 -25.17 13.25
CA ALA A 41 33.41 -25.20 11.84
C ALA A 41 31.88 -25.16 11.65
N ILE A 42 31.11 -25.73 12.57
CA ILE A 42 29.64 -25.68 12.55
C ILE A 42 29.16 -24.28 12.94
N GLU A 43 29.75 -23.66 13.96
CA GLU A 43 29.42 -22.29 14.39
C GLU A 43 29.69 -21.27 13.28
N GLY A 44 30.87 -21.35 12.65
CA GLY A 44 31.18 -20.48 11.50
C GLY A 44 30.30 -20.74 10.27
N ALA A 45 29.76 -21.96 10.11
CA ALA A 45 28.80 -22.26 9.05
C ALA A 45 27.39 -21.73 9.35
N ASP A 46 27.00 -21.62 10.62
CA ASP A 46 25.72 -21.05 11.04
C ASP A 46 25.73 -19.53 10.89
N GLU A 47 26.82 -18.86 11.29
CA GLU A 47 27.00 -17.41 11.10
C GLU A 47 27.03 -17.02 9.61
N ALA A 48 27.75 -17.79 8.78
CA ALA A 48 27.76 -17.58 7.33
C ALA A 48 26.39 -17.85 6.67
N LEU A 49 25.57 -18.72 7.27
CA LEU A 49 24.21 -18.97 6.80
C LEU A 49 23.27 -17.83 7.20
N ASP A 50 23.39 -17.30 8.42
CA ASP A 50 22.60 -16.16 8.90
C ASP A 50 22.89 -14.89 8.09
N ASP A 51 24.17 -14.58 7.87
CA ASP A 51 24.60 -13.47 7.02
C ASP A 51 24.05 -13.62 5.58
N ALA A 52 24.15 -14.81 5.01
CA ALA A 52 23.63 -15.06 3.66
C ALA A 52 22.10 -14.97 3.58
N VAL A 53 21.38 -15.30 4.66
CA VAL A 53 19.92 -15.15 4.73
C VAL A 53 19.55 -13.67 4.90
N SER A 54 20.30 -12.90 5.68
CA SER A 54 20.12 -11.46 5.83
C SER A 54 20.38 -10.72 4.52
N ASP A 55 21.49 -11.01 3.83
CA ASP A 55 21.83 -10.41 2.54
C ASP A 55 20.75 -10.69 1.47
N VAL A 56 20.18 -11.91 1.47
CA VAL A 56 19.08 -12.26 0.56
C VAL A 56 17.78 -11.55 0.95
N ALA A 57 17.55 -11.29 2.23
CA ALA A 57 16.38 -10.54 2.70
C ALA A 57 16.49 -9.05 2.33
N ASP A 58 17.65 -8.42 2.56
CA ASP A 58 17.91 -7.03 2.19
C ASP A 58 17.88 -6.86 0.66
N ALA A 59 18.51 -7.76 -0.09
CA ALA A 59 18.44 -7.73 -1.55
C ALA A 59 17.01 -7.97 -2.09
N ALA A 60 16.18 -8.72 -1.36
CA ALA A 60 14.78 -8.87 -1.70
C ALA A 60 13.98 -7.61 -1.37
N ASP A 61 14.29 -6.90 -0.28
CA ASP A 61 13.65 -5.63 0.10
C ASP A 61 14.01 -4.52 -0.90
N ASP A 62 15.30 -4.39 -1.23
CA ASP A 62 15.80 -3.47 -2.27
C ASP A 62 15.20 -3.81 -3.64
N ALA A 63 15.12 -5.09 -4.00
CA ALA A 63 14.51 -5.50 -5.27
C ALA A 63 12.99 -5.28 -5.28
N VAL A 64 12.32 -5.34 -4.12
CA VAL A 64 10.90 -4.99 -4.01
C VAL A 64 10.74 -3.47 -4.17
N ASP A 65 11.59 -2.65 -3.54
CA ASP A 65 11.61 -1.19 -3.69
C ASP A 65 11.89 -0.76 -5.14
N GLU A 66 12.82 -1.44 -5.82
CA GLU A 66 13.16 -1.20 -7.23
C GLU A 66 12.07 -1.72 -8.21
N LEU A 67 11.30 -2.75 -7.83
CA LEU A 67 10.12 -3.23 -8.58
C LEU A 67 8.87 -2.37 -8.33
N THR A 68 8.84 -1.58 -7.26
CA THR A 68 7.80 -0.59 -6.92
C THR A 68 8.26 0.83 -7.25
N GLY A 69 8.53 1.14 -8.52
CA GLY A 69 8.71 2.54 -8.91
C GLY A 69 7.49 3.39 -8.51
N PRO A 70 7.66 4.73 -8.46
CA PRO A 70 7.63 5.56 -7.23
C PRO A 70 6.84 4.98 -6.03
N ALA A 71 7.16 5.44 -4.81
CA ALA A 71 6.43 5.11 -3.58
C ALA A 71 4.90 4.98 -3.80
N GLY A 72 4.26 4.06 -3.07
CA GLY A 72 2.84 3.71 -3.22
C GLY A 72 1.90 4.92 -3.33
N LEU A 73 0.68 4.73 -3.86
CA LEU A 73 -0.21 5.86 -4.20
C LEU A 73 -0.39 6.89 -3.06
N ILE A 74 -0.52 6.45 -1.81
CA ILE A 74 -0.64 7.35 -0.64
C ILE A 74 0.66 8.11 -0.40
N GLU A 75 1.81 7.44 -0.45
CA GLU A 75 3.12 8.06 -0.27
C GLU A 75 3.40 9.10 -1.37
N GLY A 76 3.12 8.73 -2.62
CA GLY A 76 3.29 9.61 -3.77
C GLY A 76 2.39 10.84 -3.71
N LEU A 77 1.12 10.69 -3.32
CA LEU A 77 0.24 11.83 -3.08
C LEU A 77 0.72 12.66 -1.87
N SER A 78 1.15 12.03 -0.78
CA SER A 78 1.64 12.73 0.40
C SER A 78 2.89 13.58 0.11
N ALA A 79 3.73 13.18 -0.85
CA ALA A 79 4.84 14.01 -1.32
C ALA A 79 4.39 15.32 -2.00
N LEU A 80 3.13 15.39 -2.43
CA LEU A 80 2.51 16.55 -3.05
C LEU A 80 1.68 17.40 -2.07
N CYS A 81 1.75 17.12 -0.76
CA CYS A 81 0.89 17.80 0.21
C CYS A 81 1.02 19.33 0.16
N GLY A 82 -0.11 20.03 0.22
CA GLY A 82 -0.26 21.47 0.08
C GLY A 82 -0.27 21.98 -1.37
N GLN A 83 0.14 21.17 -2.36
CA GLN A 83 0.25 21.63 -3.74
C GLN A 83 -1.06 21.45 -4.52
N SER A 84 -1.26 22.32 -5.50
CA SER A 84 -2.42 22.30 -6.40
C SER A 84 -2.01 22.23 -7.86
N PHE A 85 -2.75 21.47 -8.65
CA PHE A 85 -2.41 21.17 -10.05
C PHE A 85 -3.61 21.30 -10.97
N ALA A 86 -3.40 21.91 -12.13
CA ALA A 86 -4.42 22.05 -13.15
C ALA A 86 -4.67 20.72 -13.87
N GLY A 87 -5.94 20.46 -14.18
CA GLY A 87 -6.39 19.26 -14.87
C GLY A 87 -7.15 19.55 -16.16
N SER A 88 -7.29 18.51 -16.98
CA SER A 88 -8.08 18.53 -18.19
C SER A 88 -8.76 17.19 -18.43
N ILE A 89 -9.95 17.22 -19.05
CA ILE A 89 -10.62 15.99 -19.48
C ILE A 89 -9.86 15.41 -20.66
N THR A 90 -9.43 14.16 -20.53
CA THR A 90 -8.65 13.43 -21.56
C THR A 90 -9.40 12.23 -22.12
N SER A 91 -10.57 11.89 -21.56
CA SER A 91 -11.52 10.95 -22.17
C SER A 91 -12.23 11.55 -23.38
N PRO A 92 -12.75 10.73 -24.32
CA PRO A 92 -13.60 11.20 -25.41
C PRO A 92 -14.83 11.97 -24.91
N ASP A 93 -15.30 12.95 -25.69
CA ASP A 93 -16.48 13.76 -25.36
C ASP A 93 -17.70 12.90 -25.06
N ASP A 94 -18.35 13.18 -23.93
CA ASP A 94 -19.57 12.52 -23.46
C ASP A 94 -20.52 13.58 -22.86
N PRO A 95 -21.80 13.65 -23.28
CA PRO A 95 -22.76 14.60 -22.71
C PRO A 95 -22.96 14.47 -21.20
N ARG A 96 -22.60 13.32 -20.60
CA ARG A 96 -22.63 13.12 -19.15
C ARG A 96 -21.56 13.92 -18.41
N ASP A 97 -20.59 14.50 -19.11
CA ASP A 97 -19.46 15.27 -18.56
C ASP A 97 -19.63 16.79 -18.64
N GLU A 98 -20.81 17.27 -19.05
CA GLU A 98 -21.12 18.70 -19.19
C GLU A 98 -20.84 19.52 -17.93
N ALA A 99 -20.90 18.90 -16.73
CA ALA A 99 -20.56 19.57 -15.47
C ALA A 99 -19.08 19.95 -15.37
N PHE A 100 -18.19 19.21 -16.04
CA PHE A 100 -16.73 19.41 -16.03
C PHE A 100 -16.23 20.11 -17.29
N ALA A 101 -16.89 19.88 -18.44
CA ALA A 101 -16.44 20.37 -19.73
C ALA A 101 -16.33 21.91 -19.77
N GLY A 102 -15.16 22.40 -20.17
CA GLY A 102 -14.88 23.84 -20.28
C GLY A 102 -14.76 24.58 -18.94
N ARG A 103 -14.56 23.86 -17.83
CA ARG A 103 -14.29 24.42 -16.50
C ARG A 103 -12.80 24.33 -16.17
N ASP A 104 -12.35 25.24 -15.31
CA ASP A 104 -11.04 25.11 -14.68
C ASP A 104 -11.12 23.93 -13.69
N LEU A 105 -10.31 22.91 -13.94
CA LEU A 105 -10.25 21.70 -13.12
C LEU A 105 -8.98 21.78 -12.29
N VAL A 106 -9.10 21.73 -10.96
CA VAL A 106 -7.93 21.82 -10.07
C VAL A 106 -8.02 20.76 -9.00
N MET A 107 -6.99 19.92 -8.89
CA MET A 107 -6.80 19.09 -7.70
C MET A 107 -5.94 19.85 -6.71
N HIS A 108 -6.25 19.73 -5.43
CA HIS A 108 -5.42 20.22 -4.34
C HIS A 108 -5.16 19.03 -3.40
N VAL A 109 -3.90 18.68 -3.14
CA VAL A 109 -3.59 17.65 -2.15
C VAL A 109 -3.51 18.31 -0.77
N ARG A 110 -4.64 18.42 -0.08
CA ARG A 110 -4.78 19.33 1.08
C ARG A 110 -4.24 18.76 2.38
N GLU A 111 -4.79 17.63 2.82
CA GLU A 111 -4.45 17.05 4.13
C GLU A 111 -3.84 15.67 3.93
N CYS A 112 -2.68 15.43 4.56
CA CYS A 112 -1.95 14.17 4.47
C CYS A 112 -1.66 13.65 5.87
N PHE A 113 -2.26 12.52 6.20
CA PHE A 113 -2.05 11.74 7.41
C PHE A 113 -1.28 10.48 7.07
N GLU A 114 -0.86 9.71 8.08
CA GLU A 114 -0.14 8.45 7.89
C GLU A 114 -0.89 7.47 6.97
N ASP A 115 -2.20 7.32 7.20
CA ASP A 115 -3.05 6.36 6.49
C ASP A 115 -4.12 7.01 5.61
N GLU A 116 -4.14 8.34 5.46
CA GLU A 116 -5.18 9.01 4.69
C GLU A 116 -4.68 10.26 3.99
N VAL A 117 -5.04 10.42 2.71
CA VAL A 117 -4.84 11.65 1.96
C VAL A 117 -6.19 12.20 1.51
N ARG A 118 -6.38 13.51 1.67
CA ARG A 118 -7.60 14.22 1.29
C ARG A 118 -7.31 15.20 0.18
N VAL A 119 -7.95 14.98 -0.96
CA VAL A 119 -7.69 15.71 -2.20
C VAL A 119 -8.97 16.40 -2.67
N PRO A 120 -9.18 17.68 -2.33
CA PRO A 120 -10.21 18.49 -2.97
C PRO A 120 -10.07 18.52 -4.49
N PHE A 121 -11.21 18.38 -5.18
CA PHE A 121 -11.31 18.50 -6.63
C PHE A 121 -12.29 19.62 -6.99
N HIS A 122 -11.72 20.74 -7.42
CA HIS A 122 -12.45 21.96 -7.75
C HIS A 122 -12.82 21.98 -9.24
N VAL A 123 -14.04 22.40 -9.54
CA VAL A 123 -14.59 22.48 -10.90
C VAL A 123 -15.16 23.89 -11.11
N GLY A 124 -14.31 24.81 -11.56
CA GLY A 124 -14.61 26.24 -11.50
C GLY A 124 -14.94 26.66 -10.06
N ASP A 125 -16.09 27.30 -9.85
CA ASP A 125 -16.57 27.76 -8.54
C ASP A 125 -17.23 26.65 -7.69
N ASP A 126 -17.32 25.42 -8.21
CA ASP A 126 -17.84 24.28 -7.45
C ASP A 126 -16.70 23.64 -6.63
N HIS A 127 -16.83 23.71 -5.31
CA HIS A 127 -15.86 23.20 -4.34
C HIS A 127 -16.47 22.09 -3.45
N SER A 128 -17.45 21.36 -3.99
CA SER A 128 -18.19 20.33 -3.25
C SER A 128 -17.43 19.04 -3.01
N ARG A 129 -16.37 18.74 -3.76
CA ARG A 129 -15.83 17.38 -3.91
C ARG A 129 -14.47 17.24 -3.25
N THR A 130 -14.34 16.24 -2.40
CA THR A 130 -13.05 15.81 -1.85
C THR A 130 -12.91 14.30 -2.00
N TRP A 131 -11.81 13.86 -2.60
CA TRP A 131 -11.42 12.45 -2.57
C TRP A 131 -10.73 12.14 -1.24
N LEU A 132 -11.20 11.10 -0.56
CA LEU A 132 -10.56 10.54 0.64
C LEU A 132 -9.95 9.20 0.24
N ILE A 133 -8.62 9.12 0.26
CA ILE A 133 -7.86 7.89 -0.03
C ILE A 133 -7.30 7.38 1.28
N THR A 134 -7.82 6.26 1.77
CA THR A 134 -7.48 5.70 3.09
C THR A 134 -6.84 4.33 2.96
N ARG A 135 -5.73 4.08 3.66
CA ARG A 135 -5.12 2.76 3.84
C ARG A 135 -5.94 1.97 4.86
N LEU A 136 -6.24 0.72 4.53
CA LEU A 136 -6.90 -0.22 5.42
C LEU A 136 -5.85 -1.07 6.15
N ASP A 137 -6.22 -1.65 7.30
CA ASP A 137 -5.33 -2.48 8.12
C ASP A 137 -4.68 -3.66 7.37
N ASP A 138 -5.30 -4.13 6.28
CA ASP A 138 -4.80 -5.22 5.42
C ASP A 138 -3.96 -4.72 4.23
N GLY A 139 -3.61 -3.43 4.20
CA GLY A 139 -2.82 -2.78 3.17
C GLY A 139 -3.60 -2.42 1.90
N ARG A 140 -4.88 -2.80 1.79
CA ARG A 140 -5.75 -2.34 0.70
C ARG A 140 -6.04 -0.85 0.84
N LEU A 141 -6.48 -0.22 -0.24
CA LEU A 141 -6.89 1.18 -0.22
C LEU A 141 -8.40 1.29 -0.39
N ARG A 142 -8.99 2.30 0.26
CA ARG A 142 -10.36 2.73 0.07
C ARG A 142 -10.35 4.13 -0.52
N LEU A 143 -11.22 4.35 -1.51
CA LEU A 143 -11.54 5.68 -2.03
C LEU A 143 -12.97 6.02 -1.62
N LYS A 144 -13.18 7.20 -1.03
CA LYS A 144 -14.50 7.81 -0.84
C LYS A 144 -14.56 9.19 -1.48
N HIS A 145 -15.73 9.56 -1.98
CA HIS A 145 -16.04 10.89 -2.49
C HIS A 145 -16.89 11.61 -1.44
N ASP A 146 -16.27 12.51 -0.68
CA ASP A 146 -17.00 13.39 0.21
C ASP A 146 -17.58 14.55 -0.61
N HIS A 147 -18.90 14.57 -0.73
CA HIS A 147 -19.66 15.61 -1.40
C HIS A 147 -20.41 16.45 -0.38
N ARG A 148 -20.18 17.76 -0.46
CA ARG A 148 -20.73 18.76 0.44
C ARG A 148 -21.52 19.78 -0.37
N LYS A 149 -22.55 20.36 0.24
CA LYS A 149 -23.25 21.54 -0.28
C LYS A 149 -22.49 22.81 0.09
N GLU A 150 -22.84 23.94 -0.52
CA GLU A 150 -22.26 25.25 -0.20
C GLU A 150 -22.34 25.62 1.30
N ASP A 151 -23.38 25.15 2.00
CA ASP A 151 -23.54 25.36 3.44
C ASP A 151 -22.70 24.41 4.32
N GLY A 152 -21.89 23.56 3.70
CA GLY A 152 -21.03 22.55 4.33
C GLY A 152 -21.73 21.27 4.78
N SER A 153 -23.05 21.18 4.64
CA SER A 153 -23.78 19.94 4.94
C SER A 153 -23.52 18.87 3.87
N GLU A 154 -23.67 17.60 4.24
CA GLU A 154 -23.51 16.49 3.30
C GLU A 154 -24.55 16.53 2.18
N ASP A 155 -24.08 16.23 0.96
CA ASP A 155 -24.96 15.88 -0.15
C ASP A 155 -25.59 14.50 0.08
N VAL A 156 -26.73 14.23 -0.55
CA VAL A 156 -27.36 12.90 -0.49
C VAL A 156 -26.48 11.83 -1.16
N LEU A 157 -25.76 12.21 -2.22
CA LEU A 157 -24.78 11.40 -2.92
C LEU A 157 -23.37 11.74 -2.44
N THR A 158 -23.06 11.36 -1.19
CA THR A 158 -21.74 11.50 -0.58
C THR A 158 -21.23 10.15 -0.07
N GLN A 159 -19.95 10.09 0.29
CA GLN A 159 -19.26 8.95 0.89
C GLN A 159 -19.34 7.66 0.04
N TYR A 160 -19.56 7.83 -1.27
CA TYR A 160 -19.54 6.74 -2.24
C TYR A 160 -18.12 6.50 -2.75
N GLY A 161 -17.84 5.30 -3.21
CA GLY A 161 -16.55 4.93 -3.76
C GLY A 161 -16.35 3.43 -3.72
N GLY A 162 -15.12 3.02 -3.47
CA GLY A 162 -14.74 1.62 -3.60
C GLY A 162 -13.47 1.27 -2.84
N GLU A 163 -13.12 -0.01 -2.91
CA GLU A 163 -11.91 -0.55 -2.31
C GLU A 163 -11.09 -1.28 -3.38
N THR A 164 -9.78 -1.30 -3.20
CA THR A 164 -8.93 -2.19 -3.97
C THR A 164 -9.22 -3.64 -3.59
N VAL A 165 -9.04 -4.56 -4.53
CA VAL A 165 -9.20 -6.00 -4.27
C VAL A 165 -8.02 -6.56 -3.47
N MET A 166 -6.83 -5.99 -3.68
CA MET A 166 -5.57 -6.33 -3.02
C MET A 166 -4.77 -5.04 -2.76
N PRO A 167 -3.74 -5.04 -1.89
CA PRO A 167 -2.81 -3.93 -1.77
C PRO A 167 -2.22 -3.55 -3.15
N PRO A 168 -2.23 -2.27 -3.54
CA PRO A 168 -1.57 -1.83 -4.76
C PRO A 168 -0.06 -2.09 -4.72
N ALA A 169 0.51 -2.54 -5.84
CA ALA A 169 1.94 -2.79 -5.99
C ALA A 169 2.73 -1.55 -6.46
N GLY A 170 2.16 -0.35 -6.35
CA GLY A 170 2.76 0.89 -6.81
C GLY A 170 1.79 2.05 -6.75
N ALA A 171 2.08 3.12 -7.49
CA ALA A 171 1.30 4.36 -7.45
C ALA A 171 0.02 4.33 -8.32
N ARG A 172 -0.55 3.14 -8.55
CA ARG A 172 -1.83 2.94 -9.24
C ARG A 172 -2.76 2.04 -8.43
N ALA A 173 -4.00 2.50 -8.23
CA ALA A 173 -5.03 1.74 -7.53
C ALA A 173 -6.35 1.73 -8.32
N ASP A 174 -6.93 0.53 -8.44
CA ASP A 174 -8.25 0.30 -9.03
C ASP A 174 -9.24 -0.02 -7.88
N PHE A 175 -10.20 0.87 -7.65
CA PHE A 175 -11.20 0.80 -6.59
C PHE A 175 -12.52 0.27 -7.13
N VAL A 176 -12.85 -0.97 -6.79
CA VAL A 176 -14.14 -1.58 -7.14
C VAL A 176 -15.20 -1.06 -6.17
N VAL A 177 -16.35 -0.65 -6.71
CA VAL A 177 -17.46 -0.11 -5.93
C VAL A 177 -17.85 -0.98 -4.73
N ASP A 178 -17.87 -0.35 -3.56
CA ASP A 178 -18.18 -1.03 -2.30
C ASP A 178 -19.69 -1.20 -2.10
N THR A 179 -20.05 -2.06 -1.14
CA THR A 179 -21.46 -2.39 -0.84
C THR A 179 -22.29 -1.16 -0.49
N PHE A 180 -21.74 -0.24 0.33
CA PHE A 180 -22.45 0.99 0.71
C PHE A 180 -22.82 1.81 -0.53
N SER A 181 -21.88 1.94 -1.46
CA SER A 181 -22.04 2.73 -2.68
C SER A 181 -23.03 2.07 -3.64
N GLN A 182 -22.99 0.75 -3.77
CA GLN A 182 -23.99 0.00 -4.55
C GLN A 182 -25.42 0.25 -4.02
N GLU A 183 -25.62 0.15 -2.70
CA GLU A 183 -26.92 0.39 -2.06
C GLU A 183 -27.37 1.84 -2.21
N LEU A 184 -26.46 2.80 -2.01
CA LEU A 184 -26.70 4.22 -2.21
C LEU A 184 -27.16 4.51 -3.64
N PHE A 185 -26.43 4.02 -4.65
CA PHE A 185 -26.76 4.29 -6.05
C PHE A 185 -28.12 3.69 -6.47
N VAL A 186 -28.45 2.50 -5.97
CA VAL A 186 -29.80 1.92 -6.20
C VAL A 186 -30.87 2.78 -5.54
N ARG A 187 -30.64 3.23 -4.29
CA ARG A 187 -31.58 4.06 -3.53
C ARG A 187 -31.83 5.42 -4.20
N GLU A 188 -30.79 6.06 -4.71
CA GLU A 188 -30.85 7.38 -5.34
C GLU A 188 -31.15 7.33 -6.85
N GLY A 189 -31.48 6.14 -7.39
CA GLY A 189 -32.01 6.00 -8.75
C GLY A 189 -30.98 6.01 -9.88
N ILE A 190 -29.71 5.69 -9.59
CA ILE A 190 -28.61 5.58 -10.56
C ILE A 190 -27.92 4.20 -10.50
N PRO A 191 -28.68 3.09 -10.59
CA PRO A 191 -28.19 1.73 -10.33
C PRO A 191 -27.05 1.27 -11.23
N GLU A 192 -26.88 1.86 -12.42
CA GLU A 192 -25.75 1.58 -13.31
C GLU A 192 -24.38 1.90 -12.64
N SER A 193 -24.37 2.84 -11.68
CA SER A 193 -23.17 3.21 -10.93
C SER A 193 -22.74 2.13 -9.93
N ALA A 194 -23.58 1.13 -9.66
CA ALA A 194 -23.24 -0.03 -8.83
C ALA A 194 -22.23 -0.98 -9.48
N THR A 195 -21.71 -0.64 -10.67
CA THR A 195 -20.62 -1.35 -11.37
C THR A 195 -19.39 -0.47 -11.60
N ASN A 196 -19.32 0.70 -10.94
CA ASN A 196 -18.20 1.61 -11.07
C ASN A 196 -16.88 0.95 -10.64
N ILE A 197 -15.84 1.25 -11.40
CA ILE A 197 -14.45 1.12 -10.97
C ILE A 197 -13.83 2.51 -11.11
N TRP A 198 -13.29 3.02 -10.01
CA TRP A 198 -12.47 4.22 -10.03
C TRP A 198 -11.01 3.82 -10.12
N ILE A 199 -10.23 4.59 -10.87
CA ILE A 199 -8.80 4.32 -11.00
C ILE A 199 -8.07 5.62 -10.69
N MET A 200 -7.13 5.56 -9.76
CA MET A 200 -6.18 6.62 -9.50
C MET A 200 -4.78 6.14 -9.85
N GLU A 201 -4.02 6.96 -10.57
CA GLU A 201 -2.66 6.63 -10.97
C GLU A 201 -1.79 7.87 -10.90
N LEU A 202 -0.62 7.72 -10.29
CA LEU A 202 0.37 8.77 -10.17
C LEU A 202 1.61 8.38 -10.98
N THR A 203 2.14 9.34 -11.71
CA THR A 203 3.42 9.25 -12.42
C THR A 203 4.29 10.42 -11.99
N GLU A 204 5.53 10.49 -12.48
CA GLU A 204 6.42 11.63 -12.17
C GLU A 204 5.85 12.99 -12.60
N THR A 205 5.02 13.02 -13.64
CA THR A 205 4.58 14.28 -14.26
C THR A 205 3.07 14.44 -14.33
N ALA A 206 2.29 13.42 -13.92
CA ALA A 206 0.85 13.45 -14.05
C ALA A 206 0.13 12.61 -13.00
N PHE A 207 -1.01 13.11 -12.54
CA PHE A 207 -2.00 12.35 -11.78
C PHE A 207 -3.24 12.11 -12.65
N TYR A 208 -3.75 10.88 -12.63
CA TYR A 208 -4.92 10.47 -13.40
C TYR A 208 -6.02 10.05 -12.45
N TYR A 209 -7.21 10.63 -12.63
CA TYR A 209 -8.44 10.14 -12.05
C TYR A 209 -9.36 9.61 -13.16
N ARG A 210 -9.81 8.36 -13.03
CA ARG A 210 -10.74 7.75 -14.00
C ARG A 210 -11.94 7.14 -13.32
N LEU A 211 -13.03 7.09 -14.07
CA LEU A 211 -14.21 6.29 -13.78
C LEU A 211 -14.52 5.41 -15.01
N THR A 212 -14.68 4.11 -14.79
CA THR A 212 -15.11 3.17 -15.81
C THR A 212 -16.26 2.29 -15.34
N ARG A 213 -17.19 2.01 -16.26
CA ARG A 213 -18.24 0.97 -16.15
C ARG A 213 -18.76 0.66 -17.56
N GLU A 214 -19.75 -0.21 -17.67
CA GLU A 214 -20.37 -0.53 -18.96
C GLU A 214 -20.84 0.75 -19.69
N ASN A 215 -20.37 0.94 -20.94
CA ASN A 215 -20.67 2.09 -21.79
C ASN A 215 -20.35 3.46 -21.16
N ARG A 216 -19.35 3.53 -20.26
CA ARG A 216 -18.91 4.78 -19.64
C ARG A 216 -17.42 4.74 -19.33
N PHE A 217 -16.70 5.74 -19.84
CA PHE A 217 -15.33 6.05 -19.46
C PHE A 217 -15.21 7.56 -19.27
N PHE A 218 -14.59 7.98 -18.18
CA PHE A 218 -14.29 9.36 -17.85
C PHE A 218 -12.86 9.41 -17.32
N GLU A 219 -12.11 10.41 -17.75
CA GLU A 219 -10.73 10.62 -17.31
C GLU A 219 -10.43 12.11 -17.19
N VAL A 220 -9.84 12.49 -16.07
CA VAL A 220 -9.19 13.79 -15.86
C VAL A 220 -7.71 13.53 -15.59
N THR A 221 -6.85 14.21 -16.35
CA THR A 221 -5.40 14.21 -16.13
C THR A 221 -4.98 15.56 -15.57
N PHE A 222 -4.24 15.52 -14.46
CA PHE A 222 -3.64 16.69 -13.82
C PHE A 222 -2.15 16.73 -14.13
N ASP A 223 -1.65 17.90 -14.53
CA ASP A 223 -0.24 18.14 -14.83
C ASP A 223 0.51 18.45 -13.53
N LEU A 224 1.41 17.55 -13.12
CA LEU A 224 2.18 17.70 -11.88
C LEU A 224 3.49 18.47 -12.07
N THR A 225 3.76 18.95 -13.29
CA THR A 225 5.01 19.67 -13.60
C THR A 225 4.96 21.15 -13.27
N GLU A 226 3.76 21.71 -13.08
CA GLU A 226 3.53 23.11 -12.78
C GLU A 226 2.41 23.25 -11.73
N GLU A 227 2.79 23.76 -10.54
CA GLU A 227 1.84 24.10 -9.49
C GLU A 227 1.02 25.34 -9.88
N VAL A 228 -0.25 25.37 -9.50
CA VAL A 228 -1.17 26.50 -9.71
C VAL A 228 -1.66 27.07 -8.39
N ASP A 229 -2.25 28.27 -8.43
CA ASP A 229 -2.86 28.87 -7.24
C ASP A 229 -3.93 27.95 -6.64
N THR A 230 -3.85 27.74 -5.33
CA THR A 230 -4.81 26.92 -4.57
C THR A 230 -6.19 27.57 -4.57
N PRO A 231 -7.26 26.86 -5.00
CA PRO A 231 -8.63 27.37 -4.89
C PRO A 231 -9.07 27.58 -3.42
N PRO A 232 -10.21 28.25 -3.18
CA PRO A 232 -10.77 28.38 -1.84
C PRO A 232 -10.95 27.04 -1.13
N THR A 233 -10.98 27.06 0.20
CA THR A 233 -11.26 25.88 1.01
C THR A 233 -12.54 25.16 0.54
N PRO A 234 -12.51 23.82 0.35
CA PRO A 234 -13.68 23.06 -0.06
C PRO A 234 -14.83 23.21 0.94
N TRP A 235 -16.06 23.13 0.46
CA TRP A 235 -17.22 23.36 1.32
C TRP A 235 -17.30 22.34 2.45
N GLY A 236 -17.63 22.79 3.66
CA GLY A 236 -17.72 21.92 4.84
C GLY A 236 -16.38 21.64 5.54
N TRP A 237 -15.28 22.20 5.06
CA TRP A 237 -13.96 22.15 5.68
C TRP A 237 -13.63 23.50 6.32
N GLU A 238 -12.85 23.48 7.41
CA GLU A 238 -12.39 24.72 8.06
C GLU A 238 -11.14 25.26 7.34
N ASP A 239 -11.01 26.59 7.29
CA ASP A 239 -9.76 27.25 6.87
C ASP A 239 -8.66 26.94 7.91
N GLU A 240 -7.47 26.56 7.45
CA GLU A 240 -6.30 26.29 8.31
C GLU A 240 -5.67 27.58 8.89
#